data_AF-A0A0F9MIZ7-F1
#
_entry.id   AF-A0A0F9MIZ7-F1
#
_cell.length_a   1.000
_cell.length_b   1.000
_cell.length_c   1.000
_cell.angle_alpha   90.00
_cell.angle_beta   90.00
_cell.angle_gamma   90.00
#
_symmetry.space_group_name_H-M   'P 1'
#
loop_
_entity.id
_entity.type
_entity.pdbx_description
1 polymer ?
#
loop_
_entity_poly.entity_id
_entity_poly.type
_entity_poly.pdbx_seq_one_letter_code
_entity_poly.pdbx_strand_id
1 'polypeptide(L)'
;MNKYEKINAENLYFSKASNLHPANTYFHFSFANYRDPRNENFGFLRVLNDDEVKPNSGFNTHPHRNMEIFSYVVNGKLTHRDSTG
;
A
#
# COMPACT_ATOMS: atom_id res chain seq x y z
N MET A 1 8.16 3.69 -28.83
CA MET A 1 8.58 3.10 -27.55
C MET A 1 7.48 3.39 -26.55
N ASN A 2 6.81 2.38 -26.00
CA ASN A 2 5.77 2.64 -25.00
C ASN A 2 6.44 3.16 -23.74
N LYS A 3 6.07 4.38 -23.31
CA LYS A 3 6.58 5.03 -22.11
C LYS A 3 6.14 4.32 -20.83
N TYR A 4 5.15 3.43 -20.93
CA TYR A 4 4.51 2.75 -19.81
C TYR A 4 4.25 1.29 -20.17
N GLU A 5 4.39 0.42 -19.17
CA GLU A 5 4.15 -1.02 -19.25
C GLU A 5 2.95 -1.36 -18.37
N LYS A 6 2.09 -2.25 -18.86
CA LYS A 6 1.03 -2.82 -18.03
C LYS A 6 1.61 -3.98 -17.23
N ILE A 7 1.56 -3.88 -15.91
CA ILE A 7 1.85 -4.99 -15.01
C ILE A 7 0.53 -5.69 -14.71
N ASN A 8 0.43 -6.98 -15.01
CA ASN A 8 -0.74 -7.77 -14.64
C ASN A 8 -0.73 -8.10 -13.15
N ALA A 9 -1.90 -8.33 -12.57
CA ALA A 9 -2.07 -8.55 -11.13
C ALA A 9 -1.27 -9.75 -10.61
N GLU A 10 -1.15 -10.82 -11.39
CA GLU A 10 -0.36 -12.01 -11.04
C GLU A 10 1.14 -11.73 -10.90
N ASN A 11 1.62 -10.62 -11.45
CA ASN A 11 3.03 -10.22 -11.42
C ASN A 11 3.32 -9.15 -10.36
N LEU A 12 2.33 -8.70 -9.60
CA LEU A 12 2.54 -7.77 -8.49
C LEU A 12 3.31 -8.45 -7.35
N TYR A 13 4.15 -7.69 -6.67
CA TYR A 13 4.84 -8.21 -5.50
C TYR A 13 3.84 -8.40 -4.36
N PHE A 14 3.69 -9.65 -3.92
CA PHE A 14 2.81 -10.04 -2.83
C PHE A 14 3.59 -10.16 -1.52
N SER A 15 3.09 -9.54 -0.46
CA SER A 15 3.55 -9.77 0.90
C SER A 15 2.42 -10.34 1.75
N LYS A 16 2.75 -11.41 2.48
CA LYS A 16 1.81 -12.08 3.38
C LYS A 16 1.73 -11.31 4.70
N ALA A 17 0.53 -11.25 5.27
CA ALA A 17 0.32 -10.66 6.58
C ALA A 17 1.25 -11.26 7.65
N SER A 18 1.70 -10.42 8.57
CA SER A 18 2.56 -10.75 9.70
C SER A 18 2.19 -9.93 10.94
N ASN A 19 2.86 -10.16 12.06
CA ASN A 19 2.65 -9.39 13.29
C ASN A 19 3.06 -7.91 13.14
N LEU A 20 3.97 -7.59 12.22
CA LEU A 20 4.42 -6.20 11.97
C LEU A 20 3.60 -5.49 10.90
N HIS A 21 2.97 -6.26 10.01
CA HIS A 21 2.17 -5.77 8.89
C HIS A 21 0.93 -6.65 8.76
N PRO A 22 -0.19 -6.30 9.42
CA PRO A 22 -1.35 -7.19 9.54
C PRO A 22 -2.27 -7.16 8.31
N ALA A 23 -1.70 -7.08 7.11
CA ALA A 23 -2.43 -7.13 5.84
C ALA A 23 -1.73 -8.05 4.84
N ASN A 24 -2.50 -8.81 4.06
CA ASN A 24 -1.97 -9.34 2.82
C ASN A 24 -1.94 -8.19 1.82
N THR A 25 -0.80 -7.92 1.20
CA THR A 25 -0.60 -6.72 0.38
C THR A 25 -0.06 -7.06 -0.98
N TYR A 26 -0.67 -6.47 -2.02
CA TYR A 26 -0.06 -6.37 -3.34
C TYR A 26 0.50 -4.95 -3.53
N PHE A 27 1.81 -4.87 -3.77
CA PHE A 27 2.50 -3.60 -4.01
C PHE A 27 2.57 -3.29 -5.50
N HIS A 28 2.01 -2.16 -5.89
CA HIS A 28 2.08 -1.68 -7.28
C HIS A 28 3.37 -0.93 -7.59
N PHE A 29 4.04 -0.38 -6.57
CA PHE A 29 5.32 0.32 -6.67
C PHE A 29 6.26 -0.12 -5.55
N SER A 30 7.55 0.19 -5.69
CA SER A 30 8.56 -0.02 -4.66
C SER A 30 8.15 0.61 -3.33
N PHE A 31 8.00 -0.19 -2.27
CA PHE A 31 7.64 0.27 -0.94
C PHE A 31 8.07 -0.72 0.15
N ALA A 32 8.35 -0.21 1.35
CA ALA A 32 8.88 -0.99 2.48
C ALA A 32 10.10 -1.84 2.05
N ASN A 33 10.03 -3.16 2.19
CA ASN A 33 11.11 -4.09 1.83
C ASN A 33 11.07 -4.52 0.36
N TYR A 34 10.04 -4.15 -0.40
CA TYR A 34 9.96 -4.41 -1.84
C TYR A 34 10.63 -3.28 -2.63
N ARG A 35 11.55 -3.66 -3.53
CA ARG A 35 12.30 -2.71 -4.35
C ARG A 35 12.45 -3.22 -5.78
N ASP A 36 11.87 -2.48 -6.74
CA ASP A 36 12.16 -2.58 -8.17
C ASP A 36 12.49 -1.17 -8.71
N PRO A 37 13.74 -0.89 -9.11
CA PRO A 37 14.15 0.42 -9.61
C PRO A 37 13.45 0.83 -10.91
N ARG A 38 12.76 -0.08 -11.59
CA ARG A 38 11.98 0.21 -12.79
C ARG A 38 10.52 0.59 -12.47
N ASN A 39 10.09 0.40 -11.23
CA ASN A 39 8.71 0.56 -10.79
C ASN A 39 8.64 1.30 -9.45
N GLU A 40 9.13 2.55 -9.43
CA GLU A 40 9.18 3.38 -8.22
C GLU A 40 7.95 4.27 -8.03
N ASN A 41 7.33 4.73 -9.12
CA ASN A 41 6.21 5.65 -9.12
C ASN A 41 5.57 5.77 -10.51
N PHE A 42 4.36 6.34 -10.58
CA PHE A 42 3.74 6.79 -11.82
C PHE A 42 3.34 8.27 -11.70
N GLY A 43 4.10 9.17 -12.34
CA GLY A 43 3.94 10.60 -12.11
C GLY A 43 4.13 10.94 -10.62
N PHE A 44 3.14 11.59 -10.01
CA PHE A 44 3.15 11.91 -8.57
C PHE A 44 2.71 10.75 -7.67
N LEU A 45 2.11 9.67 -8.21
CA LEU A 45 1.68 8.52 -7.43
C LEU A 45 2.91 7.71 -7.00
N ARG A 46 3.22 7.74 -5.70
CA ARG A 46 4.41 7.10 -5.12
C ARG A 46 4.15 5.69 -4.59
N VAL A 47 2.96 5.47 -4.02
CA VAL A 47 2.58 4.22 -3.36
C VAL A 47 1.14 3.90 -3.72
N LEU A 48 0.89 2.67 -4.12
CA LEU A 48 -0.45 2.12 -4.27
C LEU A 48 -0.41 0.66 -3.79
N ASN A 49 -1.05 0.42 -2.65
CA ASN A 49 -1.14 -0.88 -2.02
C ASN A 49 -2.58 -1.36 -2.09
N ASP A 50 -2.75 -2.63 -2.45
CA ASP A 50 -4.02 -3.34 -2.29
C ASP A 50 -3.91 -4.22 -1.03
N ASP A 51 -4.59 -3.80 0.04
CA ASP A 51 -4.43 -4.33 1.39
C ASP A 51 -5.68 -5.09 1.86
N GLU A 52 -5.53 -6.39 2.09
CA GLU A 52 -6.51 -7.21 2.82
C GLU A 52 -6.10 -7.27 4.29
N VAL A 53 -6.58 -6.30 5.09
CA VAL A 53 -6.29 -6.18 6.52
C VAL A 53 -6.99 -7.28 7.32
N LYS A 54 -6.27 -7.90 8.28
CA LYS A 54 -6.83 -8.94 9.14
C LYS A 54 -7.97 -8.40 10.03
N PRO A 55 -9.03 -9.20 10.27
CA PRO A 55 -10.15 -8.79 11.12
C PRO A 55 -9.70 -8.34 12.51
N ASN A 56 -10.30 -7.25 13.01
CA ASN A 56 -9.99 -6.65 14.31
C ASN A 56 -8.49 -6.31 14.50
N SER A 57 -7.78 -6.06 13.41
CA SER A 57 -6.39 -5.65 13.40
C SER A 57 -6.22 -4.35 12.62
N GLY A 58 -5.00 -3.82 12.62
CA GLY A 58 -4.67 -2.57 11.96
C GLY A 58 -3.24 -2.14 12.25
N PHE A 59 -2.87 -1.02 11.65
CA PHE A 59 -1.54 -0.47 11.81
C PHE A 59 -1.46 0.36 13.10
N ASN A 60 -0.37 0.19 13.85
CA ASN A 60 -0.07 1.04 15.00
C ASN A 60 0.12 2.49 14.55
N THR A 61 -0.11 3.45 15.44
CA THR A 61 0.16 4.86 15.20
C THR A 61 1.60 5.06 14.71
N HIS A 62 1.76 5.74 13.57
CA HIS A 62 3.06 6.05 12.98
C HIS A 62 3.01 7.41 12.25
N PRO A 63 4.15 8.11 12.15
CA PRO A 63 4.18 9.44 11.55
C PRO A 63 4.19 9.39 10.02
N HIS A 64 3.52 10.37 9.40
CA HIS A 64 3.70 10.73 7.99
C HIS A 64 4.09 12.21 7.88
N ARG A 65 4.75 12.57 6.78
CA ARG A 65 5.13 13.96 6.48
C ARG A 65 5.13 14.16 4.97
N ASN A 66 4.62 15.31 4.51
CA ASN A 66 4.65 15.75 3.11
C ASN A 66 4.05 14.72 2.12
N MET A 67 2.96 14.05 2.52
CA MET A 67 2.25 13.08 1.71
C MET A 67 0.75 13.31 1.83
N GLU A 68 0.04 13.26 0.70
CA GLU A 68 -1.40 13.06 0.69
C GLU A 68 -1.66 11.55 0.65
N ILE A 69 -2.49 11.07 1.57
CA ILE A 69 -2.84 9.66 1.72
C ILE A 69 -4.36 9.57 1.71
N PHE A 70 -4.90 8.72 0.85
CA PHE A 70 -6.31 8.36 0.86
C PHE A 70 -6.44 6.84 0.91
N SER A 71 -7.52 6.36 1.51
CA SER A 71 -7.89 4.95 1.53
C SER A 71 -9.25 4.79 0.85
N TYR A 72 -9.33 3.85 -0.08
CA TYR A 72 -10.58 3.48 -0.73
C TYR A 72 -11.03 2.11 -0.21
N VAL A 73 -12.09 2.08 0.60
CA VAL A 73 -12.59 0.84 1.22
C VAL A 73 -13.46 0.09 0.22
N VAL A 74 -12.95 -1.04 -0.30
CA VAL A 74 -13.66 -1.89 -1.26
C VAL A 74 -14.71 -2.77 -0.56
N ASN A 75 -14.37 -3.32 0.61
CA ASN A 75 -15.26 -4.18 1.40
C ASN A 75 -14.94 -4.05 2.90
N GLY A 76 -15.96 -4.16 3.74
CA GLY A 76 -15.83 -4.06 5.20
C GLY A 76 -15.91 -2.61 5.73
N LYS A 77 -15.23 -2.35 6.85
CA LYS A 77 -15.19 -1.05 7.53
C LYS A 77 -13.79 -0.77 8.05
N LEU A 78 -13.35 0.48 7.95
CA LEU A 78 -12.06 0.95 8.43
C LEU A 78 -12.27 2.04 9.47
N THR A 79 -11.65 1.89 10.64
CA THR A 79 -11.58 2.95 11.64
C THR A 79 -10.29 3.73 11.43
N HIS A 80 -10.38 5.05 11.37
CA HIS A 80 -9.24 5.95 11.33
C HIS A 80 -9.17 6.76 12.62
N ARG A 81 -7.95 7.01 13.09
CA ARG A 81 -7.62 7.93 14.18
C ARG A 81 -6.29 8.58 13.83
N ASP A 82 -6.23 9.89 13.92
CA ASP A 82 -5.02 10.65 13.66
C ASP A 82 -4.51 11.38 14.92
N SER A 83 -3.50 12.23 14.76
CA SER A 83 -2.90 13.00 15.85
C SER A 83 -3.78 14.13 16.39
N THR A 84 -4.89 14.43 15.73
CA THR A 84 -5.82 15.53 16.07
C THR A 84 -7.14 15.05 16.66
N GLY A 85 -7.47 13.77 16.57
CA GLY A 85 -8.68 13.17 17.15
C GLY A 85 -9.28 12.11 16.25
#